data_AF-A0A7S1NHI8-F1
#
_entry.id   AF-A0A7S1NHI8-F1
#
_cell.length_a   1.000
_cell.length_b   1.000
_cell.length_c   1.000
_cell.angle_alpha   90.00
_cell.angle_beta   90.00
_cell.angle_gamma   90.00
#
_symmetry.space_group_name_H-M   'P 1'
#
loop_
_entity.id
_entity.type
_entity.pdbx_description
1 polymer ?
#
loop_
_entity_poly.entity_id
_entity_poly.type
_entity_poly.pdbx_seq_one_letter_code
_entity_poly.pdbx_strand_id
1 'polypeptide(L)'
;KNELLLAELTEAVGRLNKSPANVEEFVVYLEFHTKVTERMDIIEADFETVKEMYLFFDSEKLSVKEEDHLLYNTGTVANMHSLRSLLGKTEDDKDSQIRHFGMDITEQLDQLRGRTLDVEKRAQDPRIDDDTSNIDEVIAYLESLAEELQDIKDKERDYTNYQELFGLNVTRLEEVNNVGRDVADKIKLWTGMRDWQKITGEWTNTRFNSINPEEVAEKVQLYTKIVSQTARALPENPVVPKLRSLVDEFKLTVPVIQCLRNPALQKHHHAAIDEIVGREISRDPDYTLGVLI
;
A
#
# COMPACT_ATOMS: atom_id res chain seq x y z
N LYS A 1 -8.40 44.81 15.78
CA LYS A 1 -8.76 44.52 14.36
C LYS A 1 -7.52 44.59 13.45
N ASN A 2 -6.75 45.69 13.46
CA ASN A 2 -5.49 45.81 12.69
C ASN A 2 -4.48 44.68 12.99
N GLU A 3 -4.22 44.36 14.26
CA GLU A 3 -3.24 43.31 14.62
C GLU A 3 -3.63 41.91 14.11
N LEU A 4 -4.92 41.57 14.11
CA LEU A 4 -5.41 40.29 13.60
C LEU A 4 -5.22 40.19 12.08
N LEU A 5 -5.58 41.26 11.36
CA LEU A 5 -5.35 41.35 9.92
C LEU A 5 -3.86 41.30 9.59
N LEU A 6 -3.02 42.02 10.34
CA LEU A 6 -1.57 42.00 10.16
C LEU A 6 -0.98 40.60 10.38
N ALA A 7 -1.43 39.87 11.41
CA ALA A 7 -0.98 38.51 11.66
C ALA A 7 -1.33 37.57 10.50
N GLU A 8 -2.56 37.64 10.01
CA GLU A 8 -3.02 36.87 8.84
C GLU A 8 -2.23 37.21 7.57
N LEU A 9 -2.05 38.50 7.27
CA LEU A 9 -1.27 38.95 6.12
C LEU A 9 0.20 38.53 6.20
N THR A 10 0.81 38.63 7.38
CA THR A 10 2.21 38.24 7.59
C THR A 10 2.40 36.74 7.39
N GLU A 11 1.47 35.91 7.87
CA GLU A 11 1.51 34.46 7.63
C GLU A 11 1.36 34.13 6.14
N ALA A 12 0.37 34.75 5.46
CA ALA A 12 0.12 34.51 4.05
C ALA A 12 1.32 34.91 3.17
N VAL A 13 1.86 36.11 3.38
CA VAL A 13 3.07 36.59 2.69
C VAL A 13 4.25 35.68 3.01
N GLY A 14 4.46 35.31 4.27
CA GLY A 14 5.57 34.45 4.69
C GLY A 14 5.56 33.07 4.03
N ARG A 15 4.38 32.50 3.78
CA ARG A 15 4.23 31.21 3.07
C ARG A 15 4.37 31.37 1.56
N LEU A 16 3.69 32.35 0.95
CA LEU A 16 3.73 32.56 -0.51
C LEU A 16 5.10 33.03 -1.03
N ASN A 17 5.92 33.62 -0.16
CA ASN A 17 7.27 34.05 -0.51
C ASN A 17 8.29 32.88 -0.53
N LYS A 18 7.92 31.70 -0.03
CA LYS A 18 8.76 30.50 -0.14
C LYS A 18 8.50 29.84 -1.49
N SER A 19 9.55 29.73 -2.30
CA SER A 19 9.48 28.99 -3.56
C SER A 19 9.49 27.49 -3.27
N PRO A 20 8.61 26.69 -3.89
CA PRO A 20 8.63 25.24 -3.76
C PRO A 20 9.91 24.68 -4.38
N ALA A 21 10.52 23.69 -3.72
CA ALA A 21 11.75 23.02 -4.17
C ALA A 21 11.49 21.70 -4.91
N ASN A 22 10.30 21.12 -4.73
CA ASN A 22 9.91 19.84 -5.32
C ASN A 22 8.40 19.84 -5.64
N VAL A 23 7.94 18.80 -6.33
CA VAL A 23 6.56 18.66 -6.79
C VAL A 23 5.57 18.68 -5.62
N GLU A 24 5.87 17.98 -4.52
CA GLU A 24 4.99 17.89 -3.33
C GLU A 24 4.80 19.28 -2.69
N GLU A 25 5.89 20.02 -2.51
CA GLU A 25 5.85 21.40 -2.02
C GLU A 25 5.09 22.32 -2.98
N PHE A 26 5.21 22.12 -4.30
CA PHE A 26 4.48 22.91 -5.28
C PHE A 26 2.98 22.66 -5.23
N VAL A 27 2.55 21.42 -5.02
CA VAL A 27 1.13 21.08 -4.82
C VAL A 27 0.57 21.79 -3.59
N VAL A 28 1.26 21.69 -2.46
CA VAL A 28 0.87 22.37 -1.21
C VAL A 28 0.86 23.89 -1.40
N TYR A 29 1.82 24.42 -2.16
CA TYR A 29 1.90 25.83 -2.49
C TYR A 29 0.69 26.29 -3.32
N LEU A 30 0.29 25.55 -4.35
CA LEU A 30 -0.89 25.86 -5.17
C LEU A 30 -2.20 25.74 -4.39
N GLU A 31 -2.34 24.74 -3.53
CA GLU A 31 -3.49 24.62 -2.64
C GLU A 31 -3.61 25.83 -1.70
N PHE A 32 -2.48 26.28 -1.15
CA PHE A 32 -2.45 27.46 -0.28
C PHE A 32 -2.76 28.74 -1.06
N HIS A 33 -2.16 28.92 -2.24
CA HIS A 33 -2.45 30.05 -3.12
C HIS A 33 -3.94 30.12 -3.48
N THR A 34 -4.56 28.98 -3.82
CA THR A 34 -5.99 28.89 -4.12
C THR A 34 -6.83 29.33 -2.90
N LYS A 35 -6.54 28.79 -1.71
CA LYS A 35 -7.25 29.15 -0.47
C LYS A 35 -7.13 30.64 -0.13
N VAL A 36 -5.95 31.23 -0.33
CA VAL A 36 -5.72 32.66 -0.09
C VAL A 36 -6.47 33.49 -1.13
N THR A 37 -6.46 33.07 -2.40
CA THR A 37 -7.19 33.74 -3.48
C THR A 37 -8.70 33.74 -3.24
N GLU A 38 -9.28 32.62 -2.79
CA GLU A 38 -10.70 32.52 -2.44
C GLU A 38 -11.09 33.42 -1.26
N ARG A 39 -10.16 33.65 -0.31
CA ARG A 39 -10.38 34.53 0.84
C ARG A 39 -10.01 35.99 0.58
N MET A 40 -9.51 36.31 -0.61
CA MET A 40 -8.97 37.63 -0.93
C MET A 40 -10.03 38.72 -0.75
N ASP A 41 -11.26 38.51 -1.22
CA ASP A 41 -12.35 39.48 -1.07
C ASP A 41 -12.63 39.86 0.40
N ILE A 42 -12.53 38.88 1.31
CA ILE A 42 -12.73 39.09 2.75
C ILE A 42 -11.54 39.88 3.33
N ILE A 43 -10.32 39.50 2.96
CA ILE A 43 -9.09 40.18 3.40
C ILE A 43 -9.10 41.64 2.92
N GLU A 44 -9.54 41.89 1.68
CA GLU A 44 -9.67 43.25 1.13
C GLU A 44 -10.71 44.08 1.89
N ALA A 45 -11.87 43.52 2.21
CA ALA A 45 -12.91 44.22 2.97
C ALA A 45 -12.44 44.57 4.40
N ASP A 46 -11.73 43.66 5.07
CA ASP A 46 -11.14 43.93 6.38
C ASP A 46 -10.02 44.97 6.32
N PHE A 47 -9.18 44.91 5.28
CA PHE A 47 -8.16 45.92 5.01
C PHE A 47 -8.77 47.30 4.78
N GLU A 48 -9.80 47.41 3.95
CA GLU A 48 -10.46 48.70 3.69
C GLU A 48 -11.14 49.24 4.96
N THR A 49 -11.77 48.38 5.77
CA THR A 49 -12.31 48.79 7.08
C THR A 49 -11.22 49.39 7.98
N VAL A 50 -10.05 48.75 8.08
CA VAL A 50 -8.95 49.25 8.89
C VAL A 50 -8.40 50.55 8.31
N LYS A 51 -8.25 50.64 7.00
CA LYS A 51 -7.80 51.85 6.30
C LYS A 51 -8.74 53.04 6.54
N GLU A 52 -10.06 52.84 6.44
CA GLU A 52 -11.06 53.85 6.75
C GLU A 52 -10.96 54.33 8.20
N MET A 53 -10.70 53.43 9.16
CA MET A 53 -10.50 53.82 10.57
C MET A 53 -9.29 54.75 10.74
N TYR A 54 -8.14 54.43 10.14
CA TYR A 54 -6.95 55.28 10.23
C TYR A 54 -7.13 56.62 9.49
N LEU A 55 -7.77 56.62 8.31
CA LEU A 55 -8.13 57.85 7.59
C LEU A 55 -9.06 58.75 8.41
N PHE A 56 -10.03 58.15 9.09
CA PHE A 56 -10.95 58.87 9.98
C PHE A 56 -10.19 59.52 11.14
N PHE A 57 -9.32 58.77 11.83
CA PHE A 57 -8.50 59.31 12.92
C PHE A 57 -7.63 60.49 12.48
N ASP A 58 -7.02 60.41 11.30
CA ASP A 58 -6.23 61.50 10.73
C ASP A 58 -7.09 62.73 10.41
N SER A 59 -8.28 62.53 9.83
CA SER A 59 -9.18 63.62 9.44
C SER A 59 -9.75 64.39 10.64
N GLU A 60 -10.09 63.68 11.72
CA GLU A 60 -10.64 64.25 12.95
C GLU A 60 -9.55 64.68 13.96
N LYS A 61 -8.27 64.55 13.58
CA LYS A 61 -7.10 64.84 14.45
C LYS A 61 -7.15 64.12 15.79
N LEU A 62 -7.66 62.89 15.79
CA LEU A 62 -7.71 62.05 16.98
C LEU A 62 -6.30 61.52 17.27
N SER A 63 -5.87 61.60 18.54
CA SER A 63 -4.54 61.18 18.95
C SER A 63 -4.43 59.65 18.95
N VAL A 64 -3.91 59.07 17.87
CA VAL A 64 -3.48 57.68 17.81
C VAL A 64 -1.99 57.61 18.17
N LYS A 65 -1.55 56.51 18.79
CA LYS A 65 -0.13 56.34 19.13
C LYS A 65 0.70 56.23 17.86
N GLU A 66 1.89 56.84 17.86
CA GLU A 66 2.83 56.77 16.73
C GLU A 66 3.21 55.31 16.39
N GLU A 67 3.35 54.46 17.41
CA GLU A 67 3.58 53.02 17.27
C GLU A 67 2.47 52.32 16.45
N ASP A 68 1.20 52.68 16.67
CA ASP A 68 0.06 52.07 15.98
C ASP A 68 -0.02 52.51 14.51
N HIS A 69 0.37 53.76 14.21
CA HIS A 69 0.49 54.26 12.84
C HIS A 69 1.65 53.61 12.09
N LEU A 70 2.79 53.44 12.76
CA LEU A 70 3.93 52.76 12.19
C LEU A 70 3.56 51.31 11.86
N LEU A 71 2.96 50.58 12.80
CA LEU A 71 2.52 49.20 12.62
C LEU A 71 1.53 49.04 11.45
N TYR A 72 0.59 49.97 11.30
CA TYR A 72 -0.32 49.98 10.16
C TYR A 72 0.40 50.21 8.82
N ASN A 73 1.25 51.24 8.73
CA ASN A 73 1.89 51.62 7.46
C ASN A 73 2.98 50.63 7.02
N THR A 74 3.88 50.24 7.92
CA THR A 74 5.01 49.35 7.59
C THR A 74 4.69 47.88 7.76
N GLY A 75 3.66 47.54 8.54
CA GLY A 75 3.16 46.18 8.68
C GLY A 75 1.99 45.91 7.74
N THR A 76 0.82 46.46 8.04
CA THR A 76 -0.45 46.05 7.40
C THR A 76 -0.50 46.45 5.92
N VAL A 77 -0.19 47.71 5.59
CA VAL A 77 -0.20 48.19 4.19
C VAL A 77 0.88 47.50 3.35
N ALA A 78 2.10 47.38 3.89
CA ALA A 78 3.20 46.73 3.19
C ALA A 78 2.93 45.24 2.91
N ASN A 79 2.43 44.49 3.90
CA ASN A 79 2.08 43.08 3.70
C ASN A 79 0.89 42.92 2.76
N MET A 80 -0.10 43.82 2.78
CA MET A 80 -1.22 43.77 1.83
C MET A 80 -0.76 43.98 0.38
N HIS A 81 0.13 44.94 0.15
CA HIS A 81 0.74 45.14 -1.16
C HIS A 81 1.58 43.92 -1.59
N SER A 82 2.36 43.38 -0.66
CA SER A 82 3.19 42.19 -0.90
C SER A 82 2.34 40.98 -1.24
N LEU A 83 1.21 40.77 -0.54
CA LEU A 83 0.26 39.71 -0.81
C LEU A 83 -0.32 39.81 -2.23
N ARG A 84 -0.85 40.98 -2.61
CA ARG A 84 -1.36 41.23 -3.97
C ARG A 84 -0.30 40.95 -5.03
N SER A 85 0.92 41.45 -4.82
CA SER A 85 2.04 41.26 -5.74
C SER A 85 2.44 39.80 -5.85
N LEU A 86 2.45 39.05 -4.74
CA LEU A 86 2.79 37.63 -4.74
C LEU A 86 1.72 36.81 -5.44
N LEU A 87 0.43 37.04 -5.14
CA LEU A 87 -0.68 36.33 -5.80
C LEU A 87 -0.68 36.54 -7.32
N GLY A 88 -0.47 37.79 -7.76
CA GLY A 88 -0.37 38.11 -9.19
C GLY A 88 0.83 37.43 -9.85
N LYS A 89 2.01 37.52 -9.24
CA LYS A 89 3.22 36.85 -9.74
C LYS A 89 3.04 35.33 -9.83
N THR A 90 2.44 34.70 -8.81
CA THR A 90 2.17 33.27 -8.84
C THR A 90 1.26 32.89 -9.99
N GLU A 91 0.23 33.68 -10.29
CA GLU A 91 -0.67 33.40 -11.40
C GLU A 91 0.04 33.58 -12.76
N ASP A 92 0.88 34.61 -12.89
CA ASP A 92 1.70 34.84 -14.10
C ASP A 92 2.72 33.71 -14.35
N ASP A 93 3.36 33.21 -13.28
CA ASP A 93 4.40 32.18 -13.35
C ASP A 93 3.83 30.75 -13.36
N LYS A 94 2.54 30.57 -13.06
CA LYS A 94 1.86 29.27 -12.82
C LYS A 94 2.08 28.28 -13.95
N ASP A 95 1.81 28.68 -15.19
CA ASP A 95 1.97 27.82 -16.36
C ASP A 95 3.42 27.37 -16.56
N SER A 96 4.38 28.25 -16.22
CA SER A 96 5.80 27.92 -16.30
C SER A 96 6.22 26.94 -15.20
N GLN A 97 5.71 27.13 -13.98
CA GLN A 97 5.97 26.22 -12.87
C GLN A 97 5.33 24.84 -13.11
N ILE A 98 4.10 24.79 -13.63
CA ILE A 98 3.45 23.53 -14.03
C ILE A 98 4.26 22.79 -15.07
N ARG A 99 4.82 23.48 -16.08
CA ARG A 99 5.71 22.84 -17.07
C ARG A 99 6.99 22.30 -16.42
N HIS A 100 7.60 23.07 -15.53
CA HIS A 100 8.83 22.64 -14.85
C HIS A 100 8.60 21.41 -13.97
N PHE A 101 7.65 21.48 -13.04
CA PHE A 101 7.33 20.35 -12.16
C PHE A 101 6.68 19.18 -12.90
N GLY A 102 6.02 19.43 -14.04
CA GLY A 102 5.55 18.37 -14.94
C GLY A 102 6.68 17.58 -15.58
N MET A 103 7.81 18.22 -15.91
CA MET A 103 9.02 17.51 -16.35
C MET A 103 9.62 16.69 -15.21
N ASP A 104 9.67 17.26 -13.99
CA ASP A 104 10.15 16.54 -12.81
C ASP A 104 9.30 15.29 -12.53
N ILE A 105 7.96 15.40 -12.59
CA ILE A 105 7.05 14.24 -12.47
C ILE A 105 7.38 13.18 -13.52
N THR A 106 7.60 13.60 -14.77
CA THR A 106 7.93 12.67 -15.86
C THR A 106 9.23 11.91 -15.57
N GLU A 107 10.26 12.62 -15.10
CA GLU A 107 11.53 12.01 -14.71
C GLU A 107 11.35 11.04 -13.53
N GLN A 108 10.58 11.43 -12.50
CA GLN A 108 10.29 10.55 -11.35
C GLN A 108 9.53 9.29 -11.77
N LEU A 109 8.55 9.40 -12.68
CA LEU A 109 7.84 8.25 -13.23
C LEU A 109 8.75 7.31 -14.02
N ASP A 110 9.69 7.85 -14.80
CA ASP A 110 10.70 7.04 -15.48
C ASP A 110 11.65 6.33 -14.50
N GLN A 111 12.01 6.98 -13.40
CA GLN A 111 12.76 6.35 -12.31
C GLN A 111 11.96 5.22 -11.64
N LEU A 112 10.66 5.42 -11.39
CA LEU A 112 9.77 4.38 -10.86
C LEU A 112 9.65 3.18 -11.82
N ARG A 113 9.55 3.43 -13.12
CA ARG A 113 9.61 2.37 -14.14
C ARG A 113 10.93 1.60 -14.07
N GLY A 114 12.06 2.31 -13.97
CA GLY A 114 13.38 1.68 -13.80
C GLY A 114 13.47 0.79 -12.55
N ARG A 115 12.96 1.26 -11.41
CA ARG A 115 12.87 0.47 -10.16
C ARG A 115 11.98 -0.75 -10.32
N THR A 116 10.86 -0.62 -11.04
CA THR A 116 9.93 -1.74 -11.31
C THR A 116 10.61 -2.84 -12.10
N LEU A 117 11.41 -2.49 -13.13
CA LEU A 117 12.20 -3.43 -13.91
C LEU A 117 13.30 -4.09 -13.08
N ASP A 118 13.92 -3.38 -12.13
CA ASP A 118 14.87 -3.98 -11.20
C ASP A 118 14.20 -5.02 -10.31
N VAL A 119 13.01 -4.71 -9.77
CA VAL A 119 12.22 -5.67 -8.99
C VAL A 119 11.81 -6.88 -9.83
N GLU A 120 11.38 -6.68 -11.08
CA GLU A 120 11.06 -7.77 -12.00
C GLU A 120 12.24 -8.72 -12.20
N LYS A 121 13.43 -8.17 -12.45
CA LYS A 121 14.67 -8.95 -12.60
C LYS A 121 15.02 -9.71 -11.32
N ARG A 122 14.89 -9.06 -10.16
CA ARG A 122 15.09 -9.68 -8.84
C ARG A 122 14.07 -10.77 -8.52
N ALA A 123 12.85 -10.64 -9.03
CA ALA A 123 11.83 -11.67 -8.90
C ALA A 123 12.14 -12.93 -9.74
N GLN A 124 13.14 -12.88 -10.64
CA GLN A 124 13.67 -14.03 -11.40
C GLN A 124 14.92 -14.64 -10.74
N ASP A 125 15.21 -14.31 -9.49
CA ASP A 125 16.32 -14.88 -8.73
C ASP A 125 16.19 -16.42 -8.68
N PRO A 126 17.24 -17.19 -9.07
CA PRO A 126 17.19 -18.65 -9.14
C PRO A 126 16.70 -19.35 -7.87
N ARG A 127 16.88 -18.76 -6.69
CA ARG A 127 16.36 -19.35 -5.44
C ARG A 127 14.84 -19.46 -5.39
N ILE A 128 14.12 -18.64 -6.17
CA ILE A 128 12.65 -18.66 -6.24
C ILE A 128 12.17 -19.85 -7.07
N ASP A 129 13.02 -20.33 -7.99
CA ASP A 129 12.78 -21.46 -8.87
C ASP A 129 13.56 -22.72 -8.43
N ASP A 130 14.07 -22.75 -7.21
CA ASP A 130 14.78 -23.90 -6.64
C ASP A 130 13.95 -24.51 -5.52
N ASP A 131 13.47 -25.74 -5.71
CA ASP A 131 12.64 -26.43 -4.74
C ASP A 131 13.39 -26.89 -3.48
N THR A 132 14.72 -26.77 -3.48
CA THR A 132 15.59 -27.06 -2.34
C THR A 132 15.95 -25.83 -1.51
N SER A 133 15.58 -24.64 -1.98
CA SER A 133 15.84 -23.39 -1.28
C SER A 133 15.07 -23.28 0.05
N ASN A 134 15.62 -22.50 0.98
CA ASN A 134 15.01 -22.30 2.29
C ASN A 134 13.70 -21.49 2.14
N ILE A 135 12.59 -22.12 2.50
CA ILE A 135 11.24 -21.57 2.34
C ILE A 135 11.09 -20.20 3.03
N ASP A 136 11.56 -20.05 4.27
CA ASP A 136 11.38 -18.80 5.02
C ASP A 136 12.26 -17.68 4.47
N GLU A 137 13.47 -17.99 4.00
CA GLU A 137 14.35 -17.01 3.35
C GLU A 137 13.79 -16.53 2.00
N VAL A 138 13.21 -17.43 1.21
CA VAL A 138 12.58 -17.07 -0.07
C VAL A 138 11.33 -16.22 0.16
N ILE A 139 10.48 -16.57 1.13
CA ILE A 139 9.31 -15.76 1.49
C ILE A 139 9.74 -14.37 1.94
N ALA A 140 10.69 -14.26 2.89
CA ALA A 140 11.17 -12.97 3.38
C ALA A 140 11.75 -12.10 2.25
N TYR A 141 12.45 -12.71 1.31
CA TYR A 141 12.92 -11.99 0.13
C TYR A 141 11.78 -11.49 -0.75
N LEU A 142 10.83 -12.34 -1.10
CA LEU A 142 9.69 -11.95 -1.93
C LEU A 142 8.81 -10.88 -1.24
N GLU A 143 8.65 -10.95 0.07
CA GLU A 143 7.96 -9.91 0.87
C GLU A 143 8.71 -8.57 0.80
N SER A 144 10.05 -8.57 0.84
CA SER A 144 10.83 -7.35 0.62
C SER A 144 10.65 -6.76 -0.79
N LEU A 145 10.48 -7.60 -1.81
CA LEU A 145 10.14 -7.13 -3.16
C LEU A 145 8.74 -6.53 -3.21
N ALA A 146 7.78 -7.14 -2.50
CA ALA A 146 6.41 -6.66 -2.44
C ALA A 146 6.29 -5.32 -1.71
N GLU A 147 7.07 -5.11 -0.64
CA GLU A 147 7.15 -3.83 0.05
C GLU A 147 7.70 -2.72 -0.86
N GLU A 148 8.76 -3.01 -1.62
CA GLU A 148 9.30 -2.08 -2.61
C GLU A 148 8.30 -1.74 -3.72
N LEU A 149 7.56 -2.73 -4.23
CA LEU A 149 6.48 -2.49 -5.21
C LEU A 149 5.33 -1.68 -4.63
N GLN A 150 5.05 -1.82 -3.33
CA GLN A 150 4.05 -1.02 -2.66
C GLN A 150 4.47 0.45 -2.56
N ASP A 151 5.73 0.74 -2.20
CA ASP A 151 6.30 2.10 -2.25
C ASP A 151 6.22 2.70 -3.67
N ILE A 152 6.53 1.91 -4.69
CA ILE A 152 6.42 2.34 -6.09
C ILE A 152 4.97 2.70 -6.44
N LYS A 153 4.00 1.87 -6.07
CA LYS A 153 2.56 2.11 -6.31
C LYS A 153 2.04 3.34 -5.59
N ASP A 154 2.45 3.55 -4.34
CA ASP A 154 2.03 4.72 -3.57
C ASP A 154 2.57 6.00 -4.21
N LYS A 155 3.83 6.02 -4.64
CA LYS A 155 4.41 7.15 -5.38
C LYS A 155 3.76 7.36 -6.75
N GLU A 156 3.48 6.30 -7.51
CA GLU A 156 2.76 6.40 -8.78
C GLU A 156 1.38 7.04 -8.60
N ARG A 157 0.65 6.66 -7.54
CA ARG A 157 -0.64 7.27 -7.19
C ARG A 157 -0.48 8.75 -6.90
N ASP A 158 0.52 9.14 -6.11
CA ASP A 158 0.74 10.53 -5.74
C ASP A 158 1.08 11.37 -6.98
N TYR A 159 1.97 10.88 -7.86
CA TYR A 159 2.27 11.54 -9.14
C TYR A 159 1.07 11.60 -10.08
N THR A 160 0.24 10.57 -10.12
CA THR A 160 -1.02 10.58 -10.89
C THR A 160 -1.93 11.70 -10.41
N ASN A 161 -2.12 11.83 -9.09
CA ASN A 161 -2.92 12.90 -8.51
C ASN A 161 -2.34 14.29 -8.85
N TYR A 162 -1.01 14.43 -8.86
CA TYR A 162 -0.36 15.70 -9.22
C TYR A 162 -0.53 16.03 -10.71
N GLN A 163 -0.44 15.04 -11.60
CA GLN A 163 -0.72 15.22 -13.03
C GLN A 163 -2.16 15.68 -13.24
N GLU A 164 -3.14 15.09 -12.55
CA GLU A 164 -4.54 15.50 -12.60
C GLU A 164 -4.74 16.94 -12.10
N LEU A 165 -4.13 17.29 -10.96
CA LEU A 165 -4.19 18.64 -10.39
C LEU A 165 -3.62 19.69 -11.34
N PHE A 166 -2.54 19.34 -12.05
CA PHE A 166 -1.87 20.24 -13.00
C PHE A 166 -2.53 20.23 -14.39
N GLY A 167 -3.57 19.42 -14.62
CA GLY A 167 -4.20 19.27 -15.93
C GLY A 167 -3.27 18.64 -16.98
N LEU A 168 -2.27 17.87 -16.54
CA LEU A 168 -1.34 17.15 -17.39
C LEU A 168 -1.94 15.80 -17.82
N ASN A 169 -1.37 15.20 -18.87
CA ASN A 169 -1.73 13.85 -19.26
C ASN A 169 -1.26 12.85 -18.20
N VAL A 170 -2.19 12.07 -17.67
CA VAL A 170 -1.90 11.01 -16.70
C VAL A 170 -1.12 9.88 -17.35
N THR A 171 0.02 9.55 -16.77
CA THR A 171 0.85 8.42 -17.17
C THR A 171 0.55 7.23 -16.26
N ARG A 172 0.32 6.05 -16.84
CA ARG A 172 0.08 4.81 -16.08
C ARG A 172 1.24 3.84 -16.28
N LEU A 173 1.73 3.26 -15.20
CA LEU A 173 2.78 2.25 -15.20
C LEU A 173 2.15 0.85 -15.04
N GLU A 174 1.53 0.36 -16.12
CA GLU A 174 0.86 -0.95 -16.15
C GLU A 174 1.81 -2.11 -15.76
N GLU A 175 3.11 -1.94 -16.03
CA GLU A 175 4.18 -2.84 -15.62
C GLU A 175 4.21 -3.08 -14.10
N VAL A 176 3.94 -2.07 -13.27
CA VAL A 176 3.93 -2.18 -11.80
C VAL A 176 2.88 -3.19 -11.33
N ASN A 177 1.72 -3.19 -12.00
CA ASN A 177 0.64 -4.11 -11.69
C ASN A 177 0.97 -5.55 -12.10
N ASN A 178 1.63 -5.72 -13.25
CA ASN A 178 2.03 -7.04 -13.74
C ASN A 178 3.10 -7.66 -12.85
N VAL A 179 4.17 -6.92 -12.53
CA VAL A 179 5.23 -7.37 -11.63
C VAL A 179 4.68 -7.62 -10.22
N GLY A 180 3.77 -6.76 -9.75
CA GLY A 180 3.08 -6.96 -8.48
C GLY A 180 2.25 -8.25 -8.40
N ARG A 181 1.60 -8.65 -9.50
CA ARG A 181 0.87 -9.94 -9.56
C ARG A 181 1.82 -11.12 -9.55
N ASP A 182 2.89 -11.07 -10.35
CA ASP A 182 3.90 -12.12 -10.40
C ASP A 182 4.53 -12.38 -9.02
N VAL A 183 4.99 -11.32 -8.34
CA VAL A 183 5.55 -11.43 -6.98
C VAL A 183 4.52 -11.97 -5.99
N ALA A 184 3.26 -11.51 -6.05
CA ALA A 184 2.20 -12.00 -5.18
C ALA A 184 1.90 -13.50 -5.39
N ASP A 185 1.90 -13.98 -6.64
CA ASP A 185 1.69 -15.39 -6.96
C ASP A 185 2.87 -16.26 -6.48
N LYS A 186 4.11 -15.74 -6.55
CA LYS A 186 5.31 -16.38 -5.99
C LYS A 186 5.24 -16.47 -4.46
N ILE A 187 4.89 -15.38 -3.78
CA ILE A 187 4.67 -15.39 -2.32
C ILE A 187 3.64 -16.46 -1.96
N LYS A 188 2.50 -16.46 -2.65
CA LYS A 188 1.42 -17.41 -2.40
C LYS A 188 1.85 -18.87 -2.59
N LEU A 189 2.69 -19.17 -3.58
CA LEU A 189 3.26 -20.50 -3.79
C LEU A 189 4.12 -20.93 -2.59
N TRP A 190 5.07 -20.08 -2.20
CA TRP A 190 6.03 -20.39 -1.14
C TRP A 190 5.39 -20.42 0.25
N THR A 191 4.52 -19.46 0.58
CA THR A 191 3.70 -19.49 1.79
C THR A 191 2.78 -20.72 1.80
N GLY A 192 2.17 -21.06 0.66
CA GLY A 192 1.38 -22.27 0.50
C GLY A 192 2.18 -23.53 0.80
N MET A 193 3.44 -23.62 0.35
CA MET A 193 4.35 -24.72 0.67
C MET A 193 4.65 -24.81 2.17
N ARG A 194 5.06 -23.69 2.78
CA ARG A 194 5.36 -23.62 4.22
C ARG A 194 4.18 -24.08 5.07
N ASP A 195 3.03 -23.47 4.82
CA ASP A 195 1.84 -23.66 5.64
C ASP A 195 1.26 -25.07 5.42
N TRP A 196 1.40 -25.61 4.21
CA TRP A 196 1.07 -27.02 3.93
C TRP A 196 1.97 -27.98 4.71
N GLN A 197 3.30 -27.81 4.65
CA GLN A 197 4.23 -28.66 5.39
C GLN A 197 3.96 -28.62 6.89
N LYS A 198 3.69 -27.42 7.43
CA LYS A 198 3.34 -27.22 8.83
C LYS A 198 2.06 -27.98 9.20
N ILE A 199 0.96 -27.75 8.47
CA ILE A 199 -0.33 -28.37 8.82
C ILE A 199 -0.30 -29.89 8.66
N THR A 200 0.40 -30.41 7.63
CA THR A 200 0.57 -31.86 7.48
C THR A 200 1.44 -32.45 8.59
N GLY A 201 2.46 -31.72 9.05
CA GLY A 201 3.27 -32.13 10.20
C GLY A 201 2.47 -32.16 11.50
N GLU A 202 1.62 -31.16 11.74
CA GLU A 202 0.71 -31.12 12.89
C GLU A 202 -0.28 -32.29 12.86
N TRP A 203 -0.91 -32.55 11.71
CA TRP A 203 -1.83 -33.67 11.55
C TRP A 203 -1.15 -35.03 11.75
N THR A 204 0.04 -35.22 11.19
CA THR A 204 0.84 -36.46 11.33
C THR A 204 1.16 -36.78 12.79
N ASN A 205 1.33 -35.75 13.63
CA ASN A 205 1.58 -35.88 15.07
C ASN A 205 0.30 -35.87 15.92
N THR A 206 -0.86 -35.59 15.33
CA THR A 206 -2.13 -35.55 16.05
C THR A 206 -2.68 -36.96 16.21
N ARG A 207 -3.23 -37.25 17.40
CA ARG A 207 -3.93 -38.51 17.67
C ARG A 207 -5.07 -38.68 16.66
N PHE A 208 -5.13 -39.85 16.03
CA PHE A 208 -6.13 -40.15 15.00
C PHE A 208 -7.55 -39.93 15.53
N ASN A 209 -7.80 -40.27 16.79
CA ASN A 209 -9.13 -40.11 17.40
C ASN A 209 -9.54 -38.67 17.71
N SER A 210 -8.62 -37.70 17.66
CA SER A 210 -8.92 -36.28 17.83
C SER A 210 -8.94 -35.52 16.51
N ILE A 211 -8.59 -36.16 15.39
CA ILE A 211 -8.60 -35.50 14.09
C ILE A 211 -10.05 -35.23 13.63
N ASN A 212 -10.25 -34.04 13.07
CA ASN A 212 -11.51 -33.60 12.47
C ASN A 212 -11.45 -33.85 10.94
N PRO A 213 -12.20 -34.84 10.42
CA PRO A 213 -12.16 -35.18 8.99
C PRO A 213 -12.66 -34.06 8.08
N GLU A 214 -13.64 -33.27 8.53
CA GLU A 214 -14.19 -32.15 7.78
C GLU A 214 -13.15 -31.03 7.63
N GLU A 215 -12.45 -30.68 8.71
CA GLU A 215 -11.39 -29.67 8.68
C GLU A 215 -10.25 -30.07 7.73
N VAL A 216 -9.82 -31.34 7.80
CA VAL A 216 -8.78 -31.87 6.89
C VAL A 216 -9.24 -31.75 5.43
N ALA A 217 -10.49 -32.13 5.14
CA ALA A 217 -11.04 -32.06 3.79
C ALA A 217 -11.12 -30.60 3.26
N GLU A 218 -11.58 -29.66 4.10
CA GLU A 218 -11.65 -28.23 3.75
C GLU A 218 -10.27 -27.66 3.43
N LYS A 219 -9.26 -27.97 4.26
CA LYS A 219 -7.88 -27.53 4.05
C LYS A 219 -7.28 -28.13 2.78
N VAL A 220 -7.44 -29.44 2.55
CA VAL A 220 -6.97 -30.08 1.30
C VAL A 220 -7.59 -29.42 0.07
N GLN A 221 -8.89 -29.09 0.11
CA GLN A 221 -9.54 -28.36 -0.98
C GLN A 221 -8.99 -26.94 -1.17
N LEU A 222 -8.71 -26.22 -0.08
CA LEU A 222 -8.07 -24.90 -0.12
C LEU A 222 -6.70 -24.97 -0.83
N TYR A 223 -5.82 -25.89 -0.41
CA TYR A 223 -4.49 -26.02 -1.01
C TYR A 223 -4.54 -26.56 -2.45
N THR A 224 -5.52 -27.42 -2.78
CA THR A 224 -5.79 -27.81 -4.17
C THR A 224 -6.11 -26.59 -5.05
N LYS A 225 -6.88 -25.62 -4.53
CA LYS A 225 -7.17 -24.35 -5.23
C LYS A 225 -5.93 -23.48 -5.36
N ILE A 226 -5.11 -23.36 -4.30
CA ILE A 226 -3.84 -22.62 -4.33
C ILE A 226 -2.92 -23.18 -5.41
N VAL A 227 -2.69 -24.50 -5.42
CA VAL A 227 -1.91 -25.21 -6.44
C VAL A 227 -2.43 -24.96 -7.85
N SER A 228 -3.75 -24.95 -8.03
CA SER A 228 -4.37 -24.72 -9.34
C SER A 228 -4.19 -23.28 -9.82
N GLN A 229 -4.18 -22.31 -8.91
CA GLN A 229 -3.95 -20.89 -9.21
C GLN A 229 -2.47 -20.64 -9.51
N THR A 230 -1.57 -21.10 -8.66
CA THR A 230 -0.12 -20.93 -8.84
C THR A 230 0.39 -21.66 -10.08
N ALA A 231 -0.16 -22.84 -10.41
CA ALA A 231 0.20 -23.52 -11.66
C ALA A 231 -0.23 -22.80 -12.94
N ARG A 232 -1.27 -21.96 -12.88
CA ARG A 232 -1.68 -21.13 -14.02
C ARG A 232 -0.84 -19.86 -14.13
N ALA A 233 -0.50 -19.26 -12.99
CA ALA A 233 0.31 -18.05 -12.92
C ALA A 233 1.79 -18.30 -13.19
N LEU A 234 2.33 -19.44 -12.72
CA LEU A 234 3.75 -19.78 -12.71
C LEU A 234 3.97 -21.16 -13.38
N PRO A 235 3.70 -21.31 -14.68
CA PRO A 235 3.72 -22.63 -15.35
C PRO A 235 5.11 -23.26 -15.42
N GLU A 236 6.18 -22.47 -15.43
CA GLU A 236 7.57 -22.95 -15.54
C GLU A 236 8.27 -23.14 -14.18
N ASN A 237 7.63 -22.75 -13.08
CA ASN A 237 8.25 -22.82 -11.75
C ASN A 237 8.21 -24.27 -11.20
N PRO A 238 9.36 -24.88 -10.87
CA PRO A 238 9.43 -26.29 -10.47
C PRO A 238 8.90 -26.58 -9.06
N VAL A 239 8.71 -25.54 -8.22
CA VAL A 239 8.13 -25.66 -6.88
C VAL A 239 6.63 -25.97 -6.95
N VAL A 240 5.95 -25.56 -8.03
CA VAL A 240 4.52 -25.86 -8.25
C VAL A 240 4.24 -27.38 -8.31
N PRO A 241 4.93 -28.18 -9.16
CA PRO A 241 4.81 -29.64 -9.14
C PRO A 241 5.04 -30.27 -7.77
N LYS A 242 6.00 -29.76 -6.99
CA LYS A 242 6.29 -30.27 -5.64
C LYS A 242 5.11 -30.06 -4.70
N LEU A 243 4.57 -28.84 -4.62
CA LEU A 243 3.41 -28.56 -3.78
C LEU A 243 2.21 -29.39 -4.23
N ARG A 244 1.99 -29.50 -5.55
CA ARG A 244 0.93 -30.34 -6.11
C ARG A 244 1.06 -31.78 -5.66
N SER A 245 2.25 -32.37 -5.78
CA SER A 245 2.49 -33.76 -5.38
C SER A 245 2.16 -33.98 -3.90
N LEU A 246 2.62 -33.09 -3.02
CA LEU A 246 2.36 -33.20 -1.58
C LEU A 246 0.87 -33.09 -1.24
N VAL A 247 0.14 -32.20 -1.93
CA VAL A 247 -1.31 -32.03 -1.73
C VAL A 247 -2.08 -33.22 -2.28
N ASP A 248 -1.73 -33.69 -3.48
CA ASP A 248 -2.42 -34.80 -4.14
C ASP A 248 -2.18 -36.13 -3.40
N GLU A 249 -0.98 -36.38 -2.87
CA GLU A 249 -0.68 -37.54 -2.04
C GLU A 249 -1.54 -37.56 -0.77
N PHE A 250 -1.58 -36.44 -0.02
CA PHE A 250 -2.40 -36.36 1.19
C PHE A 250 -3.90 -36.44 0.89
N LYS A 251 -4.33 -35.90 -0.25
CA LYS A 251 -5.74 -35.94 -0.70
C LYS A 251 -6.26 -37.38 -0.84
N LEU A 252 -5.41 -38.34 -1.20
CA LEU A 252 -5.78 -39.76 -1.27
C LEU A 252 -6.14 -40.34 0.11
N THR A 253 -5.62 -39.75 1.18
CA THR A 253 -5.86 -40.20 2.57
C THR A 253 -7.17 -39.65 3.14
N VAL A 254 -7.70 -38.55 2.60
CA VAL A 254 -8.91 -37.89 3.12
C VAL A 254 -10.13 -38.82 3.19
N PRO A 255 -10.48 -39.59 2.14
CA PRO A 255 -11.60 -40.52 2.22
C PRO A 255 -11.38 -41.61 3.27
N VAL A 256 -10.14 -42.05 3.48
CA VAL A 256 -9.79 -43.06 4.49
C VAL A 256 -10.03 -42.51 5.89
N ILE A 257 -9.58 -41.27 6.16
CA ILE A 257 -9.80 -40.57 7.43
C ILE A 257 -11.30 -40.42 7.69
N GLN A 258 -12.08 -39.94 6.71
CA GLN A 258 -13.53 -39.76 6.84
C GLN A 258 -14.26 -41.08 7.12
N CYS A 259 -13.91 -42.15 6.40
CA CYS A 259 -14.50 -43.47 6.62
C CYS A 259 -14.17 -44.01 8.01
N LEU A 260 -12.90 -44.00 8.42
CA LEU A 260 -12.43 -44.56 9.69
C LEU A 260 -12.87 -43.73 10.92
N ARG A 261 -13.19 -42.44 10.74
CA ARG A 261 -13.72 -41.56 11.79
C ARG A 261 -15.24 -41.52 11.83
N ASN A 262 -15.93 -42.29 10.99
CA ASN A 262 -17.38 -42.34 10.97
C ASN A 262 -17.90 -42.95 12.30
N PRO A 263 -18.71 -42.20 13.10
CA PRO A 263 -19.22 -42.67 14.38
C PRO A 263 -20.19 -43.87 14.28
N ALA A 264 -20.69 -44.17 13.08
CA ALA A 264 -21.52 -45.35 12.83
C ALA A 264 -20.71 -46.66 12.72
N LEU A 265 -19.37 -46.60 12.65
CA LEU A 265 -18.54 -47.80 12.67
C LEU A 265 -18.66 -48.52 14.02
N GLN A 266 -18.83 -49.83 13.94
CA GLN A 266 -18.99 -50.71 15.09
C GLN A 266 -17.85 -51.73 15.08
N LYS A 267 -17.63 -52.43 16.20
CA LYS A 267 -16.53 -53.39 16.36
C LYS A 267 -16.43 -54.41 15.21
N HIS A 268 -17.56 -54.88 14.69
CA HIS A 268 -17.58 -55.83 13.58
C HIS A 268 -17.15 -55.21 12.25
N HIS A 269 -17.47 -53.92 12.00
CA HIS A 269 -16.96 -53.19 10.84
C HIS A 269 -15.43 -53.03 10.91
N HIS A 270 -14.89 -52.70 12.09
CA HIS A 270 -13.45 -52.61 12.28
C HIS A 270 -12.74 -53.94 12.04
N ALA A 271 -13.28 -55.06 12.55
CA ALA A 271 -12.71 -56.39 12.32
C ALA A 271 -12.67 -56.75 10.82
N ALA A 272 -13.73 -56.42 10.07
CA ALA A 272 -13.75 -56.64 8.62
C ALA A 272 -12.73 -55.76 7.88
N ILE A 273 -12.53 -54.50 8.33
CA ILE A 273 -11.50 -53.61 7.77
C ILE A 273 -10.11 -54.18 8.04
N ASP A 274 -9.82 -54.62 9.25
CA ASP A 274 -8.51 -55.20 9.61
C ASP A 274 -8.20 -56.48 8.79
N GLU A 275 -9.21 -57.31 8.54
CA GLU A 275 -9.10 -58.49 7.68
C GLU A 275 -8.79 -58.13 6.22
N ILE A 276 -9.45 -57.11 5.67
CA ILE A 276 -9.21 -56.64 4.29
C ILE A 276 -7.83 -55.98 4.15
N VAL A 277 -7.43 -55.17 5.12
CA VAL A 277 -6.13 -54.47 5.10
C VAL A 277 -4.97 -55.43 5.41
N GLY A 278 -5.25 -56.57 6.05
CA GLY A 278 -4.25 -57.59 6.38
C GLY A 278 -3.35 -57.21 7.57
N ARG A 279 -3.70 -56.14 8.30
CA ARG A 279 -3.07 -55.73 9.56
C ARG A 279 -4.12 -55.11 10.47
N GLU A 280 -3.96 -55.28 11.78
CA GLU A 280 -4.81 -54.60 12.75
C GLU A 280 -4.42 -53.12 12.82
N ILE A 281 -5.36 -52.23 12.51
CA ILE A 281 -5.17 -50.79 12.71
C ILE A 281 -5.20 -50.54 14.21
N SER A 282 -4.09 -50.01 14.75
CA SER A 282 -3.98 -49.79 16.20
C SER A 282 -5.08 -48.84 16.69
N ARG A 283 -5.74 -49.27 17.76
CA ARG A 283 -6.82 -48.52 18.43
C ARG A 283 -6.32 -47.82 19.70
N ASP A 284 -5.00 -47.75 19.85
CA ASP A 284 -4.32 -47.06 20.94
C ASP A 284 -4.74 -45.57 20.94
N PRO A 285 -5.11 -44.99 22.10
CA PRO A 285 -5.31 -43.55 22.23
C PRO A 285 -4.14 -42.70 21.70
N ASP A 286 -2.91 -43.23 21.70
CA ASP A 286 -1.72 -42.56 21.21
C ASP A 286 -1.42 -42.85 19.72
N TYR A 287 -2.27 -43.60 19.03
CA TYR A 287 -2.15 -43.80 17.58
C TYR A 287 -2.38 -42.49 16.84
N THR A 288 -1.37 -42.02 16.09
CA THR A 288 -1.43 -40.78 15.34
C THR A 288 -1.81 -41.00 13.88
N LEU A 289 -2.29 -39.95 13.21
CA LEU A 289 -2.57 -40.03 11.77
C LEU A 289 -1.31 -40.41 10.98
N GLY A 290 -0.13 -39.99 11.43
CA GLY A 290 1.14 -40.28 10.77
C GLY A 290 1.54 -41.76 10.72
N VAL A 291 0.96 -42.60 11.59
CA VAL A 291 1.17 -44.07 11.53
C VAL A 291 0.16 -44.73 10.59
N LEU A 292 -0.93 -44.04 10.26
CA LEU A 292 -1.96 -44.51 9.35
C LEU A 292 -1.57 -44.29 7.87
N ILE A 293 -1.06 -43.08 7.57
CA ILE A 293 -0.62 -42.64 6.25
C ILE A 293 0.82 -43.05 5.97
#